data_AF-A0A3R6HXS9-F1
#
_entry.id   AF-A0A3R6HXS9-F1
#
_cell.length_a   1.000
_cell.length_b   1.000
_cell.length_c   1.000
_cell.angle_alpha   90.00
_cell.angle_beta   90.00
_cell.angle_gamma   90.00
#
_symmetry.space_group_name_H-M   'P 1'
#
loop_
_entity.id
_entity.type
_entity.pdbx_description
1 polymer ?
#
loop_
_entity_poly.entity_id
_entity_poly.type
_entity_poly.pdbx_seq_one_letter_code
_entity_poly.pdbx_strand_id
1 'polypeptide(L)'
;MRLIDADALKKDLKSVTLSNGTLVNTNAVLYLLEEYPTAYDPDKIVEQLENERKFWENAYNRNLGKEKARSYEHAIEIVKGGGVK
;
A
#
# COMPACT_ATOMS: atom_id res chain seq x y z
N MET A 1 -0.73 2.06 2.09
CA MET A 1 -2.01 2.13 1.33
C MET A 1 -2.71 0.79 1.44
N ARG A 2 -3.94 0.73 1.95
CA ARG A 2 -4.73 -0.51 2.02
C ARG A 2 -5.39 -0.78 0.67
N LEU A 3 -5.77 -2.03 0.38
CA LEU A 3 -6.51 -2.39 -0.85
C LEU A 3 -7.87 -1.66 -0.96
N ILE A 4 -8.33 -1.16 0.18
CA ILE A 4 -9.51 -0.32 0.37
C ILE A 4 -9.07 0.97 1.06
N ASP A 5 -9.79 2.06 0.82
CA ASP A 5 -9.66 3.26 1.65
C ASP A 5 -10.28 2.95 3.02
N ALA A 6 -9.42 2.58 3.98
CA ALA A 6 -9.86 2.22 5.31
C ALA A 6 -10.44 3.41 6.07
N ASP A 7 -10.02 4.64 5.78
CA ASP A 7 -10.52 5.83 6.47
C ASP A 7 -11.92 6.20 5.98
N ALA A 8 -12.17 6.08 4.67
CA ALA A 8 -13.51 6.16 4.10
C ALA A 8 -14.44 5.10 4.71
N LEU A 9 -14.00 3.83 4.76
CA LEU A 9 -14.78 2.75 5.37
C LEU A 9 -15.06 3.01 6.86
N LYS A 10 -14.06 3.48 7.63
CA LYS A 10 -14.25 3.84 9.05
C LYS A 10 -15.29 4.94 9.21
N LYS A 11 -15.31 5.94 8.32
CA LYS A 11 -16.30 7.03 8.33
C LYS A 11 -17.70 6.51 8.07
N ASP A 12 -17.87 5.66 7.05
CA ASP A 12 -19.17 5.09 6.69
C ASP A 12 -19.70 4.19 7.80
N LEU A 13 -18.85 3.34 8.40
CA LEU A 13 -19.23 2.48 9.53
C LEU A 13 -19.69 3.26 10.76
N LYS A 14 -19.07 4.42 11.06
CA LYS A 14 -19.53 5.30 12.15
C LYS A 14 -20.90 5.91 11.88
N SER A 15 -21.25 6.17 10.61
CA SER A 15 -22.55 6.73 10.24
C SER A 15 -23.69 5.71 10.40
N VAL A 16 -23.43 4.42 10.12
CA VAL A 16 -24.42 3.33 10.24
C VAL A 16 -24.88 3.17 11.69
N THR A 17 -23.98 3.30 12.67
CA THR A 17 -24.28 3.21 14.10
C THR A 17 -25.27 4.27 14.59
N LEU A 18 -25.31 5.44 13.92
CA LEU A 18 -26.18 6.56 14.29
C LEU A 18 -27.59 6.41 13.70
N SER A 19 -27.72 5.73 12.55
CA SER A 19 -28.97 5.69 11.77
C SER A 19 -29.92 4.56 12.15
N ASN A 20 -29.41 3.38 12.52
CA ASN A 20 -30.23 2.20 12.74
C ASN A 20 -29.67 1.43 13.94
N GLY A 21 -30.49 1.16 14.96
CA GLY A 21 -30.14 0.38 16.16
C GLY A 21 -29.85 -1.11 15.86
N THR A 22 -29.10 -1.40 14.80
CA THR A 22 -28.73 -2.72 14.33
C THR A 22 -27.62 -3.30 15.20
N LEU A 23 -27.80 -4.58 15.57
CA LEU A 23 -26.93 -5.45 16.37
C LEU A 23 -25.47 -5.62 15.89
N VAL A 24 -25.08 -5.01 14.76
CA VAL A 24 -23.67 -5.01 14.34
C VAL A 24 -22.95 -3.97 15.16
N ASN A 25 -22.20 -4.43 16.17
CA ASN A 25 -21.31 -3.57 16.94
C ASN A 25 -20.20 -3.08 16.00
N THR A 26 -20.45 -1.98 15.30
CA THR A 26 -19.49 -1.33 14.39
C THR A 26 -18.19 -0.99 15.11
N ASN A 27 -18.20 -0.75 16.43
CA ASN A 27 -16.97 -0.61 17.20
C ASN A 27 -16.13 -1.90 17.18
N ALA A 28 -16.74 -3.08 17.28
CA ALA A 28 -16.03 -4.35 17.15
C ALA A 28 -15.42 -4.51 15.75
N VAL A 29 -16.14 -4.11 14.69
CA VAL A 29 -15.62 -4.11 13.32
C VAL A 29 -14.44 -3.14 13.17
N LEU A 30 -14.53 -1.94 13.75
CA LEU A 30 -13.45 -0.95 13.76
C LEU A 30 -12.20 -1.46 14.49
N TYR A 31 -12.37 -2.14 15.63
CA TYR A 31 -11.25 -2.77 16.36
C TYR A 31 -10.57 -3.85 15.52
N LEU A 32 -11.35 -4.75 14.90
CA LEU A 32 -10.80 -5.79 14.03
C LEU A 32 -10.06 -5.17 12.83
N LEU A 33 -10.57 -4.07 12.26
CA LEU A 33 -9.88 -3.36 11.19
C LEU A 33 -8.51 -2.82 11.60
N GLU A 34 -8.28 -2.53 12.89
CA GLU A 34 -6.97 -2.08 13.40
C GLU A 34 -6.05 -3.24 13.77
N GLU A 35 -6.58 -4.33 14.32
CA GLU A 35 -5.78 -5.52 14.64
C GLU A 35 -5.34 -6.32 13.41
N TYR A 36 -6.17 -6.38 12.37
CA TYR A 36 -5.84 -7.19 11.20
C TYR A 36 -4.65 -6.57 10.43
N PRO A 37 -3.62 -7.39 10.14
CA PRO A 37 -2.46 -6.93 9.39
C PRO A 37 -2.89 -6.44 8.00
N THR A 38 -2.20 -5.42 7.51
CA THR A 38 -2.38 -4.97 6.14
C THR A 38 -1.89 -6.04 5.17
N ALA A 39 -2.77 -6.49 4.27
CA ALA A 39 -2.40 -7.43 3.22
C ALA A 39 -1.36 -6.86 2.23
N TYR A 40 -1.20 -5.54 2.20
CA TYR A 40 -0.24 -4.81 1.39
C TYR A 40 0.68 -3.99 2.29
N ASP A 41 1.99 -4.22 2.17
CA ASP A 41 3.04 -3.54 2.93
C ASP A 41 3.91 -2.74 1.94
N PRO A 42 3.69 -1.42 1.83
CA PRO A 42 4.44 -0.58 0.89
C PRO A 42 5.94 -0.62 1.14
N ASP A 43 6.38 -0.73 2.39
CA ASP A 43 7.80 -0.70 2.75
C ASP A 43 8.50 -1.98 2.26
N LYS A 44 7.86 -3.14 2.42
CA LYS A 44 8.37 -4.40 1.86
C LYS A 44 8.45 -4.38 0.33
N ILE A 45 7.49 -3.74 -0.33
CA ILE A 45 7.51 -3.63 -1.79
C ILE A 45 8.62 -2.69 -2.25
N VAL A 46 8.79 -1.56 -1.57
CA VAL A 46 9.92 -0.66 -1.81
C VAL A 46 11.25 -1.40 -1.63
N GLU A 47 11.40 -2.22 -0.59
CA GLU A 47 12.59 -3.03 -0.36
C GLU A 47 12.85 -4.02 -1.52
N GLN A 48 11.83 -4.73 -1.99
CA GLN A 48 11.96 -5.63 -3.15
C GLN A 48 12.37 -4.87 -4.41
N LEU A 49 11.78 -3.71 -4.67
CA LEU A 49 12.11 -2.88 -5.84
C LEU A 49 13.52 -2.29 -5.75
N GLU A 50 13.98 -1.90 -4.55
CA GLU A 50 15.36 -1.44 -4.33
C GLU A 50 16.38 -2.56 -4.59
N ASN A 51 16.06 -3.80 -4.22
CA ASN A 51 16.92 -4.96 -4.49
C ASN A 51 17.01 -5.23 -6.00
N GLU A 52 15.90 -5.20 -6.71
CA GLU A 52 15.87 -5.29 -8.18
C GLU A 52 16.66 -4.14 -8.83
N ARG A 53 16.47 -2.89 -8.36
CA ARG A 53 17.20 -1.72 -8.85
C ARG A 53 18.71 -1.93 -8.74
N LYS A 54 19.21 -2.33 -7.56
CA LYS A 54 20.63 -2.61 -7.31
C LYS A 54 21.17 -3.74 -8.17
N PHE A 55 20.37 -4.79 -8.42
CA PHE A 55 20.75 -5.86 -9.32
C PHE A 55 21.00 -5.33 -10.74
N TRP A 56 20.10 -4.51 -11.25
CA TRP A 56 20.21 -3.94 -12.60
C TRP A 56 21.27 -2.84 -12.72
N GLU A 57 21.52 -2.06 -11.68
CA GLU A 57 22.65 -1.11 -11.64
C GLU A 57 24.00 -1.78 -11.89
N ASN A 58 24.14 -3.04 -11.44
CA ASN A 58 25.36 -3.84 -11.56
C ASN A 58 25.32 -4.84 -12.73
N ALA A 59 24.36 -4.72 -13.65
CA ALA A 59 24.23 -5.63 -14.79
C ALA A 59 25.42 -5.53 -15.77
N TYR A 60 25.78 -6.67 -16.37
CA TYR A 60 26.86 -6.75 -17.37
C TYR A 60 26.64 -5.81 -18.56
N ASN A 61 25.42 -5.77 -19.10
CA ASN A 61 25.03 -4.79 -20.10
C ASN A 61 24.66 -3.47 -19.40
N ARG A 62 25.61 -2.53 -19.37
CA ARG A 62 25.43 -1.24 -18.66
C ARG A 62 24.28 -0.38 -19.19
N ASN A 63 24.01 -0.41 -20.50
CA ASN A 63 22.93 0.41 -21.07
C ASN A 63 21.57 -0.11 -20.62
N LEU A 64 21.35 -1.43 -20.78
CA LEU A 64 20.13 -2.08 -20.32
C LEU A 64 19.97 -1.98 -18.79
N GLY A 65 21.07 -2.16 -18.05
CA GLY A 65 21.10 -2.04 -16.59
C GLY A 65 20.65 -0.67 -16.10
N LYS A 66 21.17 0.41 -16.70
CA LYS A 66 20.77 1.79 -16.38
C LYS A 66 19.31 2.07 -16.69
N GLU A 67 18.79 1.60 -17.83
CA GLU A 67 17.38 1.78 -18.19
C GLU A 67 16.44 1.04 -17.23
N LYS A 68 16.79 -0.19 -16.86
CA LYS A 68 16.03 -0.97 -15.87
C LYS A 68 16.09 -0.34 -14.49
N ALA A 69 17.26 0.05 -14.01
CA ALA A 69 17.43 0.71 -12.71
C ALA A 69 16.57 1.97 -12.59
N ARG A 70 16.55 2.83 -13.62
CA ARG A 70 15.66 4.01 -13.68
C ARG A 70 14.17 3.64 -13.62
N SER A 71 13.78 2.54 -14.25
CA SER A 71 12.40 2.07 -14.22
C SER A 71 11.98 1.62 -12.82
N TYR A 72 12.87 0.95 -12.08
CA TYR A 72 12.62 0.56 -10.69
C TYR A 72 12.61 1.76 -9.73
N GLU A 73 13.50 2.74 -9.94
CA GLU A 73 13.47 4.01 -9.21
C GLU A 73 12.10 4.71 -9.36
N HIS A 74 11.59 4.81 -10.59
CA HIS A 74 10.26 5.36 -10.82
C HIS A 74 9.14 4.52 -10.19
N ALA A 75 9.24 3.19 -10.22
CA ALA A 75 8.27 2.31 -9.56
C ALA A 75 8.25 2.55 -8.03
N ILE A 76 9.41 2.77 -7.41
CA ILE A 76 9.52 3.10 -5.98
C ILE A 76 8.82 4.42 -5.67
N GLU A 77 9.02 5.45 -6.50
CA GLU A 77 8.34 6.75 -6.36
C GLU A 77 6.81 6.59 -6.41
N ILE A 78 6.31 5.79 -7.36
CA ILE A 78 4.88 5.50 -7.48
C ILE A 78 4.34 4.81 -6.21
N VAL A 79 5.04 3.80 -5.69
CA VAL A 79 4.61 3.08 -4.48
C VAL A 79 4.60 4.00 -3.26
N LYS A 80 5.64 4.82 -3.08
CA LYS A 80 5.73 5.80 -1.98
C LYS A 80 4.67 6.89 -2.10
N GLY A 81 4.36 7.33 -3.31
CA GLY A 81 3.28 8.29 -3.61
C GLY A 81 1.88 7.69 -3.55
N GLY A 82 1.73 6.39 -3.28
CA GLY A 82 0.43 5.72 -3.24
C GLY A 82 -0.26 5.67 -4.59
N GLY A 83 0.47 5.75 -5.71
CA GLY A 83 -0.09 5.68 -7.06
C GLY A 83 -1.05 6.81 -7.44
N VAL A 84 -1.19 7.86 -6.60
CA VAL A 84 -1.99 9.04 -6.90
C VAL A 84 -1.10 10.02 -7.67
N LYS A 85 -1.45 10.30 -8.93
CA LYS A 85 -0.88 11.41 -9.71
C LYS A 85 -1.61 12.71 -9.38
#